data_AF-A0ABD3IFW9-F1
#
_entry.id   AF-A0ABD3IFW9-F1
#
_cell.length_a   1.000
_cell.length_b   1.000
_cell.length_c   1.000
_cell.angle_alpha   90.00
_cell.angle_beta   90.00
_cell.angle_gamma   90.00
#
_symmetry.space_group_name_H-M   'P 1'
#
loop_
_entity.id
_entity.type
_entity.pdbx_description
1 polymer ?
#
loop_
_entity_poly.entity_id
_entity_poly.type
_entity_poly.pdbx_seq_one_letter_code
_entity_poly.pdbx_strand_id
1 'polypeptide(L)'
;MQAHLGHVLIGAILYQNVLVRWFHMMPTGSFKVALFSGTAFPSFVHRTSRELLRNPHIMEKAQAKMDSVVGRERLVEESDLPNFWNPYLNAIVRETFRLHPVGAILVPHLSTEDCENQGYKIPARTTLFVNTWAIQRDPNVYERPLDFYPERFLGHRKDVHGQETSDR
;
A
#
# COMPACT_ATOMS: atom_id res chain seq x y z
N MET A 1 38.41 4.37 -1.93
CA MET A 1 36.92 4.41 -2.02
C MET A 1 36.27 3.04 -2.30
N GLN A 2 36.97 1.90 -2.11
CA GLN A 2 36.39 0.55 -2.27
C GLN A 2 36.07 -0.15 -0.92
N ALA A 3 36.63 0.32 0.21
CA ALA A 3 36.42 -0.32 1.51
C ALA A 3 35.02 -0.08 2.11
N HIS A 4 34.38 1.06 1.82
CA HIS A 4 33.05 1.39 2.39
C HIS A 4 31.90 0.56 1.80
N LEU A 5 32.03 0.05 0.57
CA LEU A 5 31.00 -0.77 -0.07
C LEU A 5 30.93 -2.18 0.52
N GLY A 6 32.07 -2.74 0.96
CA GLY A 6 32.13 -4.07 1.57
C GLY A 6 31.35 -4.16 2.89
N HIS A 7 31.45 -3.13 3.74
CA HIS A 7 30.73 -3.10 5.02
C HIS A 7 29.20 -3.00 4.86
N VAL A 8 28.72 -2.31 3.83
CA VAL A 8 27.29 -2.20 3.54
C VAL A 8 26.72 -3.53 3.02
N LEU A 9 27.46 -4.23 2.16
CA LEU A 9 27.09 -5.55 1.66
C LEU A 9 27.08 -6.62 2.76
N ILE A 10 28.09 -6.62 3.63
CA ILE A 10 28.16 -7.54 4.76
C ILE A 10 27.01 -7.25 5.74
N GLY A 11 26.70 -5.98 6.01
CA GLY A 11 25.54 -5.60 6.82
C GLY A 11 24.21 -6.06 6.23
N ALA A 12 24.01 -5.93 4.92
CA ALA A 12 22.80 -6.39 4.24
C ALA A 12 22.67 -7.93 4.23
N ILE A 13 23.76 -8.65 4.03
CA ILE A 13 23.79 -10.12 4.05
C ILE A 13 23.56 -10.66 5.46
N LEU A 14 24.15 -10.03 6.49
CA LEU A 14 23.90 -10.37 7.89
C LEU A 14 22.46 -10.08 8.29
N TYR A 15 21.88 -8.96 7.83
CA TYR A 15 20.47 -8.64 8.04
C TYR A 15 19.55 -9.70 7.41
N GLN A 16 19.80 -10.09 6.16
CA GLN A 16 19.07 -11.14 5.46
C GLN A 16 19.22 -12.50 6.17
N ASN A 17 20.43 -12.88 6.57
CA ASN A 17 20.69 -14.16 7.25
C ASN A 17 20.09 -14.22 8.66
N VAL A 18 20.09 -13.10 9.39
CA VAL A 18 19.41 -12.99 10.69
C VAL A 18 17.90 -13.08 10.48
N LEU A 19 17.32 -12.35 9.52
CA LEU A 19 15.88 -12.43 9.19
C LEU A 19 15.44 -13.84 8.79
N VAL A 20 16.21 -14.52 7.93
CA VAL A 20 15.93 -15.89 7.49
C VAL A 20 16.04 -16.87 8.66
N ARG A 21 17.01 -16.69 9.56
CA ARG A 21 17.16 -17.55 10.74
C ARG A 21 16.03 -17.34 11.75
N TRP A 22 15.57 -16.11 11.94
CA TRP A 22 14.37 -15.78 12.72
C TRP A 22 13.10 -16.35 12.08
N PHE A 23 13.02 -16.38 10.75
CA PHE A 23 11.91 -16.96 10.00
C PHE A 23 11.75 -18.47 10.27
N HIS A 24 12.85 -19.20 10.49
CA HIS A 24 12.82 -20.61 10.87
C HIS A 24 12.60 -20.85 12.37
N MET A 25 13.01 -19.92 13.24
CA MET A 25 12.96 -20.10 14.69
C MET A 25 11.61 -19.74 15.33
N MET A 26 10.73 -19.04 14.63
CA MET A 26 9.39 -18.72 15.15
C MET A 26 8.38 -19.86 14.93
N PRO A 27 7.47 -20.11 15.90
CA PRO A 27 6.44 -21.13 15.79
C PRO A 27 5.53 -20.88 14.56
N THR A 28 5.14 -21.96 13.89
CA THR A 28 4.25 -21.95 12.72
C THR A 28 2.83 -21.57 13.13
N GLY A 29 2.38 -20.41 12.67
CA GLY A 29 1.04 -19.88 12.94
C GLY A 29 1.01 -18.35 12.88
N SER A 30 -0.19 -17.78 13.04
CA SER A 30 -0.60 -16.38 12.85
C SER A 30 0.37 -15.28 13.34
N PHE A 31 1.31 -15.61 14.23
CA PHE A 31 2.36 -14.71 14.73
C PHE A 31 3.35 -14.25 13.64
N LYS A 32 3.72 -15.13 12.68
CA LYS A 32 4.59 -14.73 11.56
C LYS A 32 3.89 -13.71 10.67
N VAL A 33 2.62 -13.94 10.36
CA VAL A 33 1.79 -13.01 9.56
C VAL A 33 1.64 -11.66 10.27
N ALA A 34 1.42 -11.67 11.59
CA ALA A 34 1.32 -10.45 12.38
C ALA A 34 2.60 -9.60 12.35
N LEU A 35 3.78 -10.22 12.42
CA LEU A 35 5.07 -9.50 12.36
C LEU A 35 5.34 -8.90 10.97
N PHE A 36 5.05 -9.63 9.88
CA PHE A 36 5.16 -9.05 8.52
C PHE A 36 4.17 -7.88 8.34
N SER A 37 2.94 -8.01 8.85
CA SER A 37 1.93 -6.94 8.83
C SER A 37 2.37 -5.70 9.63
N GLY A 38 3.02 -5.89 10.78
CA GLY A 38 3.45 -4.78 11.65
C GLY A 38 4.47 -3.82 11.01
N THR A 39 5.28 -4.27 10.06
CA THR A 39 6.26 -3.43 9.36
C THR A 39 5.68 -2.61 8.20
N ALA A 40 4.48 -2.96 7.73
CA ALA A 40 3.83 -2.30 6.61
C ALA A 40 3.33 -0.90 6.99
N PHE A 41 2.79 -0.73 8.19
CA PHE A 41 2.24 0.54 8.67
C PHE A 41 3.29 1.67 8.78
N PRO A 42 4.45 1.48 9.44
CA PRO A 42 5.49 2.51 9.48
C PRO A 42 6.02 2.88 8.08
N SER A 43 6.18 1.87 7.22
CA SER A 43 6.61 2.07 5.83
C SER A 43 5.59 2.88 5.04
N PHE A 44 4.30 2.60 5.23
CA PHE A 44 3.21 3.36 4.63
C PHE A 44 3.26 4.82 5.07
N VAL A 45 3.30 5.10 6.39
CA VAL A 45 3.38 6.48 6.91
C VAL A 45 4.58 7.22 6.34
N HIS A 46 5.76 6.60 6.36
CA HIS A 46 6.98 7.19 5.78
C HIS A 46 6.80 7.56 4.30
N ARG A 47 6.21 6.67 3.51
CA ARG A 47 5.98 6.90 2.07
C ARG A 47 4.91 7.97 1.84
N THR A 48 3.81 7.97 2.59
CA THR A 48 2.81 9.05 2.55
C THR A 48 3.45 10.39 2.86
N SER A 49 4.20 10.50 3.95
CA SER A 49 4.90 11.74 4.32
C SER A 49 5.86 12.20 3.22
N ARG A 50 6.61 11.28 2.61
CA ARG A 50 7.49 11.60 1.47
C ARG A 50 6.71 12.15 0.27
N GLU A 51 5.57 11.57 -0.09
CA GLU A 51 4.78 12.06 -1.24
C GLU A 51 4.12 13.41 -0.96
N LEU A 52 3.65 13.63 0.27
CA LEU A 52 3.09 14.92 0.69
C LEU A 52 4.15 16.04 0.68
N LEU A 53 5.36 15.75 1.18
CA LEU A 53 6.47 16.72 1.16
C LEU A 53 6.93 17.05 -0.27
N ARG A 54 6.81 16.11 -1.20
CA ARG A 54 7.10 16.32 -2.62
C ARG A 54 6.01 17.11 -3.35
N ASN A 55 4.79 17.14 -2.81
CA ASN A 55 3.64 17.80 -3.39
C ASN A 55 3.00 18.79 -2.40
N PRO A 56 3.61 19.97 -2.18
CA PRO A 56 3.15 20.92 -1.17
C PRO A 56 1.68 21.32 -1.33
N HIS A 57 1.20 21.47 -2.56
CA HIS A 57 -0.20 21.79 -2.85
C HIS A 57 -1.21 20.74 -2.32
N ILE A 58 -0.84 19.45 -2.34
CA ILE A 58 -1.67 18.37 -1.80
C ILE A 58 -1.65 18.42 -0.28
N MET A 59 -0.47 18.67 0.30
CA MET A 59 -0.28 18.80 1.74
C MET A 59 -1.08 19.98 2.31
N GLU A 60 -1.05 21.14 1.65
CA GLU A 60 -1.84 22.31 2.04
C GLU A 60 -3.34 22.03 2.02
N LYS A 61 -3.85 21.37 0.97
CA LYS A 61 -5.25 20.95 0.90
C LYS A 61 -5.61 19.98 2.04
N ALA A 62 -4.75 19.01 2.33
CA ALA A 62 -4.98 18.04 3.40
C ALA A 62 -5.00 18.74 4.77
N GLN A 63 -4.07 19.65 5.03
CA GLN A 63 -4.00 20.47 6.24
C GLN A 63 -5.22 21.38 6.39
N ALA A 64 -5.61 22.10 5.33
CA ALA A 64 -6.80 22.94 5.36
C ALA A 64 -8.07 22.14 5.69
N LYS A 65 -8.16 20.90 5.16
CA LYS A 65 -9.27 20.00 5.48
C LYS A 65 -9.24 19.55 6.94
N MET A 66 -8.06 19.20 7.47
CA MET A 66 -7.90 18.86 8.89
C MET A 66 -8.26 20.02 9.81
N ASP A 67 -7.73 21.20 9.51
CA ASP A 67 -8.00 22.44 10.25
C ASP A 67 -9.50 22.76 10.26
N SER A 68 -10.24 22.44 9.19
CA SER A 68 -11.69 22.66 9.13
C SER A 68 -12.51 21.72 10.02
N VAL A 69 -11.97 20.56 10.40
CA VAL A 69 -12.70 19.53 11.20
C VAL A 69 -12.34 19.64 12.67
N VAL A 70 -11.04 19.75 12.99
CA VAL A 70 -10.54 19.73 14.38
C VAL A 70 -10.13 21.12 14.87
N GLY A 71 -9.82 22.05 13.97
CA GLY A 71 -9.20 23.32 14.33
C GLY A 71 -7.70 23.18 14.63
N ARG A 72 -7.08 24.28 15.08
CA ARG A 72 -5.64 24.33 15.41
C ARG A 72 -5.32 24.29 16.91
N GLU A 73 -6.36 24.26 17.74
CA GLU A 73 -6.22 24.45 19.19
C GLU A 73 -5.95 23.14 19.95
N ARG A 74 -6.21 21.98 19.32
CA ARG A 74 -6.05 20.66 19.93
C ARG A 74 -5.50 19.62 18.96
N LEU A 75 -4.98 18.53 19.51
CA LEU A 75 -4.58 17.36 18.73
C LEU A 75 -5.81 16.56 18.28
N VAL A 76 -5.61 15.75 17.24
CA VAL A 76 -6.60 14.81 16.72
C VAL A 76 -6.89 13.72 17.75
N GLU A 77 -8.17 13.49 18.03
CA GLU A 77 -8.64 12.41 18.91
C GLU A 77 -9.34 11.31 18.11
N GLU A 78 -9.49 10.12 18.70
CA GLU A 78 -10.16 8.98 18.04
C GLU A 78 -11.64 9.28 17.73
N SER A 79 -12.27 10.10 18.56
CA SER A 79 -13.65 10.59 18.39
C SER A 79 -13.85 11.41 17.10
N ASP A 80 -12.78 11.97 16.55
CA ASP A 80 -12.82 12.75 15.31
C ASP A 80 -12.72 11.87 14.06
N LEU A 81 -12.29 10.61 14.19
CA LEU A 81 -12.10 9.71 13.05
C LEU A 81 -13.35 9.55 12.16
N PRO A 82 -14.58 9.45 12.69
CA PRO A 82 -15.78 9.46 11.86
C PRO A 82 -15.92 10.74 11.02
N ASN A 83 -15.51 11.89 11.57
CA ASN A 83 -15.52 13.18 10.87
C ASN A 83 -14.36 13.31 9.86
N PHE A 84 -13.30 12.52 10.05
CA PHE A 84 -12.18 12.35 9.12
C PHE A 84 -12.42 11.34 8.00
N TRP A 85 -13.63 10.76 7.89
CA TRP A 85 -14.10 10.08 6.68
C TRP A 85 -14.32 11.08 5.52
N ASN A 86 -13.42 12.05 5.40
CA ASN A 86 -13.38 12.97 4.30
C ASN A 86 -12.87 12.24 3.05
N PRO A 87 -13.54 12.41 1.89
CA PRO A 87 -13.11 11.80 0.64
C PRO A 87 -11.64 12.08 0.29
N TYR A 88 -11.10 13.24 0.67
CA TYR A 88 -9.74 13.65 0.32
C TYR A 88 -8.63 12.94 1.08
N LEU A 89 -8.77 12.76 2.40
CA LEU A 89 -7.79 12.00 3.18
C LEU A 89 -7.80 10.52 2.78
N ASN A 90 -8.99 9.97 2.53
CA ASN A 90 -9.13 8.61 2.01
C ASN A 90 -8.48 8.47 0.62
N ALA A 91 -8.64 9.46 -0.26
CA ALA A 91 -8.02 9.50 -1.57
C ALA A 91 -6.48 9.49 -1.49
N ILE A 92 -5.89 10.24 -0.55
CA ILE A 92 -4.42 10.22 -0.29
C ILE A 92 -3.96 8.83 0.15
N VAL A 93 -4.71 8.17 1.04
CA VAL A 93 -4.40 6.82 1.51
C VAL A 93 -4.46 5.81 0.35
N ARG A 94 -5.52 5.86 -0.46
CA ARG A 94 -5.69 5.00 -1.64
C ARG A 94 -4.58 5.21 -2.68
N GLU A 95 -4.23 6.46 -2.96
CA GLU A 95 -3.17 6.80 -3.91
C GLU A 95 -1.80 6.38 -3.39
N THR A 96 -1.57 6.49 -2.09
CA THR A 96 -0.35 5.95 -1.48
C THR A 96 -0.27 4.45 -1.66
N PHE A 97 -1.33 3.68 -1.40
CA PHE A 97 -1.30 2.22 -1.62
C PHE A 97 -1.15 1.82 -3.09
N ARG A 98 -1.62 2.66 -4.04
CA ARG A 98 -1.44 2.44 -5.48
C ARG A 98 0.03 2.62 -5.88
N LEU A 99 0.66 3.71 -5.48
CA LEU A 99 2.08 3.93 -5.80
C LEU A 99 3.01 3.08 -4.94
N HIS A 100 2.59 2.76 -3.73
CA HIS A 100 3.42 2.09 -2.75
C HIS A 100 2.68 0.89 -2.15
N PRO A 101 2.43 -0.16 -2.96
CA PRO A 101 1.75 -1.35 -2.45
C PRO A 101 2.58 -2.00 -1.34
N VAL A 102 1.87 -2.59 -0.38
CA VAL A 102 2.47 -3.34 0.74
C VAL A 102 3.30 -4.52 0.19
N GLY A 103 2.85 -5.13 -0.90
CA GLY A 103 3.59 -6.16 -1.64
C GLY A 103 3.56 -5.90 -3.14
N ALA A 104 4.74 -5.84 -3.77
CA ALA A 104 4.84 -5.72 -5.22
C ALA A 104 4.25 -6.95 -5.95
N ILE A 105 4.40 -8.12 -5.33
CA ILE A 105 3.76 -9.38 -5.71
C ILE A 105 2.92 -9.82 -4.50
N LEU A 106 1.64 -10.14 -4.74
CA LEU A 106 0.76 -10.64 -3.68
C LEU A 106 1.20 -12.04 -3.21
N VAL A 107 0.57 -12.52 -2.14
CA VAL A 107 0.78 -13.89 -1.66
C VAL A 107 0.50 -14.87 -2.81
N PRO A 108 1.38 -15.85 -3.07
CA PRO A 108 1.17 -16.80 -4.17
C PRO A 108 -0.13 -17.57 -3.98
N HIS A 109 -0.91 -17.68 -5.05
CA HIS A 109 -2.14 -18.47 -5.06
C HIS A 109 -1.86 -19.82 -5.73
N LEU A 110 -2.56 -20.88 -5.30
CA LEU A 110 -2.43 -22.21 -5.91
C LEU A 110 -3.76 -22.58 -6.56
N SER A 111 -3.75 -22.97 -7.84
CA SER A 111 -4.96 -23.45 -8.51
C SER A 111 -5.41 -24.77 -7.88
N THR A 112 -6.68 -24.84 -7.46
CA THR A 112 -7.27 -26.06 -6.89
C THR A 112 -7.70 -27.05 -7.97
N GLU A 113 -8.11 -26.54 -9.13
CA GLU A 113 -8.60 -27.30 -10.27
C GLU A 113 -8.06 -26.73 -11.58
N ASP A 114 -8.28 -27.46 -12.68
CA ASP A 114 -7.97 -26.96 -14.02
C ASP A 114 -8.91 -25.80 -14.36
N CYS A 115 -8.35 -24.65 -14.75
CA CYS A 115 -9.13 -23.47 -15.11
C CYS A 115 -8.65 -22.85 -16.42
N GLU A 116 -9.49 -22.02 -17.03
CA GLU A 116 -9.15 -21.27 -18.24
C GLU A 116 -9.32 -19.78 -17.99
N ASN A 117 -8.30 -18.98 -18.29
CA ASN A 117 -8.35 -17.52 -18.16
C ASN A 117 -7.82 -16.87 -19.45
N GLN A 118 -8.62 -15.99 -20.07
CA GLN A 118 -8.28 -15.29 -21.32
C GLN A 118 -7.73 -16.22 -22.44
N GLY A 119 -8.27 -17.45 -22.54
CA GLY A 119 -7.84 -18.46 -23.52
C GLY A 119 -6.61 -19.28 -23.12
N TYR A 120 -6.04 -19.04 -21.94
CA TYR A 120 -4.94 -19.83 -21.38
C TYR A 120 -5.47 -20.90 -20.43
N LYS A 121 -5.13 -22.17 -20.71
CA LYS A 121 -5.40 -23.30 -19.80
C LYS A 121 -4.36 -23.33 -18.69
N ILE A 122 -4.83 -23.28 -17.45
CA ILE A 122 -4.06 -23.32 -16.22
C ILE A 122 -4.37 -24.65 -15.53
N PRO A 123 -3.43 -25.61 -15.52
CA PRO A 123 -3.62 -26.88 -14.83
C PRO A 123 -3.76 -26.70 -13.31
N ALA A 124 -4.43 -27.66 -12.68
CA ALA A 124 -4.48 -27.79 -11.24
C ALA A 124 -3.07 -27.81 -10.63
N ARG A 125 -2.94 -27.26 -9.42
CA ARG A 125 -1.67 -27.14 -8.69
C ARG A 125 -0.65 -26.18 -9.32
N THR A 126 -1.07 -25.32 -10.24
CA THR A 126 -0.23 -24.21 -10.74
C THR A 126 -0.16 -23.09 -9.71
N THR A 127 1.04 -22.59 -9.43
CA THR A 127 1.24 -21.41 -8.57
C THR A 127 1.11 -20.12 -9.39
N LEU A 128 0.23 -19.23 -8.96
CA LEU A 128 -0.07 -17.96 -9.59
C LEU A 128 0.48 -16.80 -8.75
N PHE A 129 1.11 -15.85 -9.43
CA PHE A 129 1.64 -14.62 -8.83
C PHE A 129 0.92 -13.42 -9.43
N VAL A 130 0.35 -12.57 -8.58
CA VAL A 130 -0.28 -11.32 -9.00
C VAL A 130 0.72 -10.19 -8.82
N ASN A 131 1.16 -9.58 -9.94
CA ASN A 131 2.07 -8.44 -9.93
C ASN A 131 1.28 -7.14 -9.74
N THR A 132 0.94 -6.84 -8.49
CA THR A 132 0.25 -5.60 -8.09
C THR A 132 1.02 -4.36 -8.53
N TRP A 133 2.35 -4.38 -8.46
CA TRP A 133 3.18 -3.23 -8.81
C TRP A 133 3.01 -2.82 -10.27
N ALA A 134 2.97 -3.79 -11.18
CA ALA A 134 2.76 -3.55 -12.60
C ALA A 134 1.34 -3.07 -12.89
N ILE A 135 0.33 -3.75 -12.33
CA ILE A 135 -1.08 -3.40 -12.53
C ILE A 135 -1.37 -1.95 -12.08
N GLN A 136 -0.85 -1.56 -10.92
CA GLN A 136 -1.06 -0.22 -10.35
C GLN A 136 -0.36 0.90 -11.13
N ARG A 137 0.52 0.58 -12.07
CA ARG A 137 1.29 1.52 -12.91
C ARG A 137 0.97 1.40 -14.39
N ASP A 138 -0.01 0.57 -14.75
CA ASP A 138 -0.38 0.38 -16.15
C ASP A 138 -1.03 1.68 -16.69
N PRO A 139 -0.44 2.32 -17.73
CA PRO A 139 -1.02 3.52 -18.34
C PRO A 139 -2.37 3.26 -19.03
N ASN A 140 -2.70 2.00 -19.35
CA ASN A 140 -4.00 1.65 -19.90
C ASN A 140 -5.12 1.66 -18.84
N VAL A 141 -4.75 1.55 -17.56
CA VAL A 141 -5.68 1.53 -16.42
C VAL A 141 -5.67 2.87 -15.67
N TYR A 142 -4.50 3.48 -15.49
CA TYR A 142 -4.34 4.73 -14.75
C TYR A 142 -3.72 5.82 -15.63
N GLU A 143 -4.45 6.91 -15.83
CA GLU A 143 -3.89 8.16 -16.38
C GLU A 143 -2.77 8.67 -15.47
N ARG A 144 -1.63 9.12 -16.02
CA ARG A 144 -0.47 9.60 -15.23
C ARG A 144 -0.07 8.59 -14.13
N PRO A 145 0.31 7.36 -14.50
CA PRO A 145 0.44 6.24 -13.55
C PRO A 145 1.60 6.40 -12.56
N LEU A 146 2.57 7.25 -12.86
CA LEU A 146 3.74 7.48 -12.01
C LEU A 146 3.59 8.69 -11.09
N ASP A 147 2.59 9.54 -11.34
CA ASP A 147 2.37 10.76 -10.56
C ASP A 147 1.53 10.44 -9.33
N PHE A 148 1.83 11.14 -8.23
CA PHE A 148 1.00 11.09 -7.02
C PHE A 148 -0.19 12.04 -7.20
N TYR A 149 -1.34 11.49 -7.59
CA TYR A 149 -2.54 12.27 -7.94
C TYR A 149 -3.77 11.76 -7.16
N PRO A 150 -3.94 12.16 -5.88
CA PRO A 150 -5.05 11.74 -5.03
C PRO A 150 -6.42 12.08 -5.61
N GLU A 151 -6.53 13.18 -6.35
CA GLU A 151 -7.80 13.64 -6.92
C GLU A 151 -8.47 12.59 -7.81
N ARG A 152 -7.74 11.58 -8.31
CA ARG A 152 -8.34 10.44 -9.04
C ARG A 152 -9.37 9.65 -8.23
N PHE A 153 -9.23 9.62 -6.91
CA PHE A 153 -10.13 8.87 -6.04
C PHE A 153 -11.26 9.73 -5.48
N LEU A 154 -11.31 11.00 -5.88
CA LEU A 154 -12.43 11.89 -5.61
C LEU A 154 -13.53 11.66 -6.64
N GLY A 155 -14.77 11.52 -6.20
CA GLY A 155 -15.92 11.26 -7.09
C GLY A 155 -16.17 9.79 -7.41
N HIS A 156 -15.21 8.89 -7.15
CA HIS A 156 -15.46 7.45 -7.17
C HIS A 156 -15.92 6.96 -5.80
N ARG A 157 -17.22 7.12 -5.50
CA ARG A 157 -17.91 6.29 -4.50
C ARG A 157 -17.99 4.85 -5.03
N LYS A 158 -16.87 4.14 -4.95
CA LYS A 158 -16.91 2.68 -4.90
C LYS A 158 -16.58 2.33 -3.48
N ASP A 159 -17.63 2.01 -2.75
CA ASP A 159 -17.54 1.51 -1.39
C ASP A 159 -16.60 0.31 -1.37
N VAL A 160 -15.93 0.03 -0.24
CA VAL A 160 -15.03 -1.13 -0.10
C VAL A 160 -15.75 -2.46 -0.43
N HIS A 161 -17.09 -2.44 -0.47
CA HIS A 161 -17.97 -3.54 -0.86
C HIS A 161 -18.39 -3.58 -2.34
N GLY A 162 -17.84 -2.73 -3.20
CA GLY A 162 -18.08 -2.78 -4.65
C GLY A 162 -19.50 -2.38 -5.09
N GLN A 163 -20.29 -1.76 -4.22
CA GLN A 163 -21.58 -1.21 -4.60
C GLN A 163 -21.37 0.19 -5.20
N GLU A 164 -21.77 0.36 -6.45
CA GLU A 164 -21.92 1.67 -7.09
C GLU A 164 -23.18 2.30 -6.51
N THR A 165 -23.02 3.24 -5.59
CA THR A 165 -24.13 4.10 -5.18
C THR A 165 -24.32 5.15 -6.28
N SER A 166 -25.26 4.86 -7.18
CA SER A 166 -25.84 5.84 -8.10
C SER A 166 -26.52 6.92 -7.26
N ASP A 167 -25.84 8.03 -7.00
CA ASP A 167 -26.43 9.21 -6.36
C ASP A 167 -27.65 9.69 -7.18
N ARG A 168 -28.81 9.74 -6.53
CA ARG A 168 -29.98 10.54 -6.89
C ARG A 168 -30.08 11.71 -5.92
#